data_AF-A0A8H5UII6-F1
#
_entry.id   AF-A0A8H5UII6-F1
#
_cell.length_a   1.000
_cell.length_b   1.000
_cell.length_c   1.000
_cell.angle_alpha   90.00
_cell.angle_beta   90.00
_cell.angle_gamma   90.00
#
_symmetry.space_group_name_H-M   'P 1'
#
loop_
_entity.id
_entity.type
_entity.pdbx_description
1 polymer ?
#
loop_
_entity_poly.entity_id
_entity_poly.type
_entity_poly.pdbx_seq_one_letter_code
_entity_poly.pdbx_strand_id
1 'polypeptide(L)'
;MATHRGRPWARIFSLTVLVLAFTVVVDASTGDKLPEFKDCLEVCNAENCSPDKPQTPIPVLHRLLFWTCASECDYACQHIVTGQRMAAGLTVEQFYGKWPFYRFLGMQEPFSVLFSLGNLWAHWDGLKKVQSRIPKSYSLRIFYDWLAYVGISSWVFSSIFHTRDFRFTEDLDYFAAGANVLYGLYYTVVRVFRLDKRTPRRRTTLRVWSLVCASLFLGHVSYLKFIRWDYTYNMTANVAAGIVQNVLWTWFSFKRYRESRRMWAVWPGFVVAWIIFAMSMELFDFPPWLGCIDAHSLWHFMTIGPTILWYNFLVKDARDDMAGSQRLKL
;
A
#
# COMPACT_ATOMS: atom_id res chain seq x y z
N MET A 1 -28.50 40.58 17.02
CA MET A 1 -27.85 39.80 15.93
C MET A 1 -27.39 38.47 16.51
N ALA A 2 -28.19 37.42 16.33
CA ALA A 2 -27.87 36.07 16.81
C ALA A 2 -26.94 35.36 15.82
N THR A 3 -25.76 34.98 16.28
CA THR A 3 -24.79 34.21 15.49
C THR A 3 -25.19 32.73 15.46
N HIS A 4 -25.58 32.23 14.28
CA HIS A 4 -25.80 30.81 14.02
C HIS A 4 -24.51 30.00 14.26
N ARG A 5 -24.42 29.28 15.39
CA ARG A 5 -23.43 28.22 15.58
C ARG A 5 -23.90 26.97 14.83
N GLY A 6 -23.40 26.77 13.61
CA GLY A 6 -23.57 25.51 12.89
C GLY A 6 -23.00 24.34 13.69
N ARG A 7 -23.85 23.36 14.03
CA ARG A 7 -23.47 22.15 14.76
C ARG A 7 -22.50 21.31 13.90
N PRO A 8 -21.30 20.95 14.40
CA PRO A 8 -20.32 20.15 13.66
C PRO A 8 -20.76 18.71 13.37
N TRP A 9 -21.81 18.23 14.05
CA TRP A 9 -22.32 16.86 13.94
C TRP A 9 -23.01 16.57 12.60
N ALA A 10 -23.64 17.57 11.97
CA ALA A 10 -24.34 17.39 10.70
C ALA A 10 -23.39 17.13 9.52
N ARG A 11 -22.14 17.65 9.58
CA ARG A 11 -21.12 17.42 8.54
C ARG A 11 -20.43 16.07 8.66
N ILE A 12 -20.32 15.53 9.87
CA ILE A 12 -19.75 14.20 10.13
C ILE A 12 -20.72 13.11 9.67
N PHE A 13 -22.03 13.36 9.81
CA PHE A 13 -23.06 12.44 9.34
C PHE A 13 -23.09 12.31 7.80
N SER A 14 -22.91 13.41 7.07
CA SER A 14 -22.86 13.37 5.59
C SER A 14 -21.64 12.65 5.01
N LEU A 15 -20.49 12.65 5.71
CA LEU A 15 -19.31 11.89 5.29
C LEU A 15 -19.45 10.38 5.56
N THR A 16 -20.17 10.01 6.63
CA THR A 16 -20.39 8.60 6.99
C THR A 16 -21.39 7.92 6.05
N VAL A 17 -22.39 8.66 5.55
CA VAL A 17 -23.37 8.17 4.57
C VAL A 17 -22.75 7.96 3.18
N LEU A 18 -21.74 8.75 2.80
CA LEU A 18 -21.02 8.59 1.52
C LEU A 18 -20.09 7.36 1.51
N VAL A 19 -19.58 6.93 2.66
CA VAL A 19 -18.72 5.75 2.80
C VAL A 19 -19.52 4.44 2.77
N LEU A 20 -20.81 4.46 3.15
CA LEU A 20 -21.66 3.27 3.15
C LEU A 20 -22.35 2.97 1.80
N ALA A 21 -22.20 3.84 0.79
CA ALA A 21 -22.88 3.70 -0.50
C ALA A 21 -22.17 2.77 -1.50
N PHE A 22 -21.00 2.22 -1.17
CA PHE A 22 -20.24 1.33 -2.04
C PHE A 22 -20.16 -0.09 -1.46
N THR A 23 -21.29 -0.78 -1.39
CA THR A 23 -21.27 -2.25 -1.32
C THR A 23 -21.12 -2.78 -2.73
N VAL A 24 -19.86 -2.90 -3.18
CA VAL A 24 -19.55 -3.58 -4.44
C VAL A 24 -19.75 -5.07 -4.21
N VAL A 25 -20.67 -5.68 -4.96
CA VAL A 25 -20.78 -7.13 -5.05
C VAL A 25 -19.50 -7.63 -5.71
N VAL A 26 -18.75 -8.48 -5.01
CA VAL A 26 -17.54 -9.12 -5.56
C VAL A 26 -18.01 -10.15 -6.58
N ASP A 27 -18.04 -9.76 -7.84
CA ASP A 27 -18.33 -10.65 -8.94
C ASP A 27 -17.02 -11.29 -9.43
N ALA A 28 -17.09 -12.53 -9.92
CA ALA A 28 -15.93 -13.16 -10.56
C ALA A 28 -15.55 -12.37 -11.82
N SER A 29 -14.25 -12.29 -12.13
CA SER A 29 -13.78 -11.51 -13.27
C SER A 29 -14.41 -12.00 -14.57
N THR A 30 -14.62 -11.08 -15.52
CA THR A 30 -15.26 -11.41 -16.80
C THR A 30 -14.51 -12.55 -17.52
N GLY A 31 -13.17 -12.54 -17.48
CA GLY A 31 -12.33 -13.58 -18.08
C GLY A 31 -12.60 -14.98 -17.52
N ASP A 32 -12.87 -15.09 -16.22
CA ASP A 32 -13.14 -16.38 -15.55
C ASP A 32 -14.45 -17.03 -16.03
N LYS A 33 -15.34 -16.23 -16.63
CA LYS A 33 -16.66 -16.66 -17.10
C LYS A 33 -16.66 -17.03 -18.59
N LEU A 34 -15.62 -16.65 -19.33
CA LEU A 34 -15.52 -16.90 -20.77
C LEU A 34 -15.53 -18.41 -21.06
N PRO A 35 -16.46 -18.92 -21.90
CA PRO A 35 -16.48 -20.32 -22.31
C PRO A 35 -15.14 -20.76 -22.92
N GLU A 36 -14.57 -19.94 -23.79
CA GLU A 36 -13.29 -20.21 -24.46
C GLU A 36 -12.12 -20.38 -23.47
N PHE A 37 -12.15 -19.68 -22.33
CA PHE A 37 -11.14 -19.82 -21.28
C PHE A 37 -11.30 -21.13 -20.51
N LYS A 38 -12.54 -21.47 -20.14
CA LYS A 38 -12.85 -22.72 -19.43
C LYS A 38 -12.52 -23.95 -20.29
N ASP A 39 -12.90 -23.92 -21.56
CA ASP A 39 -12.63 -24.99 -22.51
C ASP A 39 -11.11 -25.16 -22.72
N CYS A 40 -10.37 -24.05 -22.86
CA CYS A 40 -8.92 -24.09 -22.94
C CYS A 40 -8.29 -24.73 -21.70
N LEU A 41 -8.74 -24.34 -20.50
CA LEU A 41 -8.24 -24.89 -19.24
C LEU A 41 -8.48 -26.40 -19.14
N GLU A 42 -9.69 -26.86 -19.49
CA GLU A 42 -10.05 -28.28 -19.44
C GLU A 42 -9.14 -29.11 -20.35
N VAL A 43 -9.01 -28.68 -21.62
CA VAL A 43 -8.17 -29.36 -22.60
C VAL A 43 -6.70 -29.32 -22.19
N CYS A 44 -6.19 -28.15 -21.76
CA CYS A 44 -4.78 -28.03 -21.39
C CYS A 44 -4.43 -28.93 -20.22
N ASN A 45 -5.26 -28.98 -19.17
CA ASN A 45 -5.02 -29.84 -18.03
C ASN A 45 -5.09 -31.32 -18.39
N ALA A 46 -6.07 -31.73 -19.21
CA ALA A 46 -6.23 -33.12 -19.64
C ALA A 46 -5.07 -33.61 -20.51
N GLU A 47 -4.53 -32.75 -21.38
CA GLU A 47 -3.45 -33.11 -22.30
C GLU A 47 -2.06 -32.99 -21.69
N ASN A 48 -1.81 -31.97 -20.85
CA ASN A 48 -0.46 -31.63 -20.38
C ASN A 48 -0.18 -32.03 -18.93
N CYS A 49 -1.22 -32.20 -18.10
CA CYS A 49 -1.07 -32.39 -16.65
C CYS A 49 -1.55 -33.76 -16.16
N SER A 50 -2.27 -34.52 -16.97
CA SER A 50 -2.78 -35.85 -16.59
C SER A 50 -1.64 -36.83 -16.24
N PRO A 51 -1.76 -37.62 -15.15
CA PRO A 51 -0.73 -38.59 -14.76
C PRO A 51 -0.45 -39.67 -15.82
N ASP A 52 -1.46 -39.97 -16.65
CA ASP A 52 -1.40 -41.02 -17.68
C ASP A 52 -0.72 -40.55 -18.98
N LYS A 53 -0.33 -39.27 -19.06
CA LYS A 53 0.32 -38.66 -20.22
C LYS A 53 1.69 -38.09 -19.85
N PRO A 54 2.63 -38.01 -20.81
CA PRO A 54 3.88 -37.28 -20.59
C PRO A 54 3.60 -35.83 -20.19
N GLN A 55 4.00 -35.44 -18.99
CA GLN A 55 3.78 -34.09 -18.50
C GLN A 55 4.68 -33.09 -19.23
N THR A 56 4.11 -31.92 -19.55
CA THR A 56 4.86 -30.85 -20.19
C THR A 56 5.97 -30.34 -19.26
N PRO A 57 7.24 -30.31 -19.71
CA PRO A 57 8.36 -29.95 -18.85
C PRO A 57 8.30 -28.48 -18.44
N ILE A 58 8.25 -28.24 -17.13
CA ILE A 58 8.26 -26.90 -16.56
C ILE A 58 9.71 -26.41 -16.38
N PRO A 59 10.05 -25.19 -16.84
CA PRO A 59 11.38 -24.60 -16.63
C PRO A 59 11.82 -24.64 -15.15
N VAL A 60 13.12 -24.84 -14.90
CA VAL A 60 13.66 -24.96 -13.53
C VAL A 60 13.28 -23.77 -12.65
N LEU A 61 13.43 -22.54 -13.17
CA LEU A 61 13.10 -21.33 -12.43
C LEU A 61 11.61 -21.26 -12.08
N HIS A 62 10.75 -21.74 -12.96
CA HIS A 62 9.32 -21.78 -12.70
C HIS A 62 8.98 -22.79 -11.60
N ARG A 63 9.63 -23.96 -11.59
CA ARG A 63 9.50 -24.94 -10.51
C ARG A 63 9.99 -24.41 -9.16
N LEU A 64 11.08 -23.63 -9.14
CA LEU A 64 11.58 -22.97 -7.92
C LEU A 64 10.58 -21.96 -7.35
N LEU A 65 9.76 -21.35 -8.22
CA LEU A 65 8.65 -20.46 -7.84
C LEU A 65 7.31 -21.19 -7.69
N PHE A 66 7.34 -22.53 -7.63
CA PHE A 66 6.16 -23.36 -7.43
C PHE A 66 5.05 -23.12 -8.48
N TRP A 67 5.43 -22.85 -9.73
CA TRP A 67 4.50 -22.96 -10.86
C TRP A 67 4.26 -24.45 -11.14
N THR A 68 3.02 -24.87 -10.97
CA THR A 68 2.53 -26.22 -11.26
C THR A 68 2.05 -26.29 -12.71
N CYS A 69 1.87 -27.52 -13.23
CA CYS A 69 1.34 -27.71 -14.58
C CYS A 69 -0.01 -27.00 -14.77
N ALA A 70 -0.91 -27.09 -13.79
CA ALA A 70 -2.20 -26.41 -13.83
C ALA A 70 -2.06 -24.88 -13.92
N SER A 71 -1.10 -24.28 -13.20
CA SER A 71 -0.84 -22.83 -13.27
C SER A 71 -0.08 -22.38 -14.52
N GLU A 72 0.61 -23.29 -15.21
CA GLU A 72 1.16 -23.05 -16.54
C GLU A 72 0.07 -23.11 -17.61
N CYS A 73 -0.88 -24.07 -17.48
CA CYS A 73 -2.07 -24.12 -18.32
C CYS A 73 -2.95 -22.89 -18.17
N ASP A 74 -3.19 -22.45 -16.94
CA ASP A 74 -3.89 -21.20 -16.65
C ASP A 74 -3.26 -20.01 -17.37
N TYR A 75 -1.96 -19.81 -17.18
CA TYR A 75 -1.22 -18.76 -17.85
C TYR A 75 -1.33 -18.83 -19.38
N ALA A 76 -1.09 -20.01 -19.96
CA ALA A 76 -1.16 -20.20 -21.40
C ALA A 76 -2.56 -19.87 -21.93
N CYS A 77 -3.62 -20.32 -21.25
CA CYS A 77 -4.99 -20.07 -21.65
C CYS A 77 -5.40 -18.61 -21.52
N GLN A 78 -4.98 -17.89 -20.46
CA GLN A 78 -5.19 -16.45 -20.36
C GLN A 78 -4.60 -15.71 -21.56
N HIS A 79 -3.37 -16.06 -21.96
CA HIS A 79 -2.69 -15.42 -23.10
C HIS A 79 -3.29 -15.82 -24.46
N ILE A 80 -3.67 -17.08 -24.65
CA ILE A 80 -4.34 -17.55 -25.87
C ILE A 80 -5.68 -16.81 -26.06
N VAL A 81 -6.52 -16.80 -25.04
CA VAL A 81 -7.84 -16.13 -25.08
C VAL A 81 -7.66 -14.62 -25.27
N THR A 82 -6.71 -14.01 -24.56
CA THR A 82 -6.39 -12.58 -24.75
C THR A 82 -5.99 -12.28 -26.20
N GLY A 83 -5.11 -13.09 -26.78
CA GLY A 83 -4.70 -12.94 -28.19
C GLY A 83 -5.85 -13.10 -29.18
N GLN A 84 -6.73 -14.08 -28.96
CA GLN A 84 -7.93 -14.30 -29.79
C GLN A 84 -8.89 -13.11 -29.72
N ARG A 85 -9.13 -12.57 -28.52
CA ARG A 85 -9.99 -11.40 -28.30
C ARG A 85 -9.42 -10.16 -28.97
N MET A 86 -8.12 -9.90 -28.80
CA MET A 86 -7.45 -8.77 -29.45
C MET A 86 -7.53 -8.88 -30.98
N ALA A 87 -7.34 -10.08 -31.54
CA ALA A 87 -7.47 -10.31 -32.99
C ALA A 87 -8.90 -10.08 -33.51
N ALA A 88 -9.90 -10.34 -32.66
CA ALA A 88 -11.31 -10.06 -32.94
C ALA A 88 -11.73 -8.60 -32.67
N GLY A 89 -10.80 -7.72 -32.26
CA GLY A 89 -11.11 -6.33 -31.90
C GLY A 89 -11.88 -6.17 -30.58
N LEU A 90 -11.86 -7.19 -29.71
CA LEU A 90 -12.49 -7.18 -28.39
C LEU A 90 -11.53 -6.69 -27.31
N THR A 91 -12.09 -6.28 -26.18
CA THR A 91 -11.34 -5.84 -25.00
C THR A 91 -10.59 -7.00 -24.33
N VAL A 92 -9.42 -6.67 -23.77
CA VAL A 92 -8.72 -7.56 -22.83
C VAL A 92 -9.53 -7.64 -21.55
N GLU A 93 -9.64 -8.84 -20.98
CA GLU A 93 -10.38 -9.08 -19.74
C GLU A 93 -9.43 -9.45 -18.61
N GLN A 94 -9.84 -9.18 -17.37
CA GLN A 94 -9.17 -9.68 -16.18
C GLN A 94 -9.53 -11.15 -15.92
N PHE A 95 -8.59 -11.90 -15.36
CA PHE A 95 -8.72 -13.27 -14.89
C PHE A 95 -8.36 -13.32 -13.41
N TYR A 96 -9.22 -13.87 -12.57
CA TYR A 96 -9.06 -13.97 -11.12
C TYR A 96 -8.70 -12.63 -10.44
N GLY A 97 -9.29 -11.53 -10.91
CA GLY A 97 -9.06 -10.18 -10.41
C GLY A 97 -7.76 -9.53 -10.88
N LYS A 98 -7.06 -10.12 -11.85
CA LYS A 98 -5.77 -9.63 -12.35
C LYS A 98 -5.76 -9.55 -13.87
N TRP A 99 -4.93 -8.65 -14.39
CA TRP A 99 -4.65 -8.60 -15.82
C TRP A 99 -3.73 -9.74 -16.27
N PRO A 100 -3.79 -10.17 -17.55
CA PRO A 100 -2.93 -11.23 -18.07
C PRO A 100 -1.51 -10.70 -18.34
N PHE A 101 -0.69 -10.61 -17.29
CA PHE A 101 0.69 -10.13 -17.37
C PHE A 101 1.61 -11.12 -18.08
N TYR A 102 2.60 -10.60 -18.82
CA TYR A 102 3.74 -11.41 -19.25
C TYR A 102 4.71 -11.62 -18.07
N ARG A 103 5.01 -12.89 -17.80
CA ARG A 103 5.99 -13.24 -16.77
C ARG A 103 7.41 -12.91 -17.22
N PHE A 104 8.25 -12.48 -16.28
CA PHE A 104 9.70 -12.33 -16.50
C PHE A 104 10.45 -13.05 -15.39
N LEU A 105 11.36 -13.97 -15.76
CA LEU A 105 12.07 -14.84 -14.81
C LEU A 105 11.13 -15.59 -13.85
N GLY A 106 9.92 -15.92 -14.34
CA GLY A 106 8.86 -16.55 -13.55
C GLY A 106 8.13 -15.64 -12.56
N MET A 107 8.49 -14.36 -12.44
CA MET A 107 7.72 -13.39 -11.66
C MET A 107 6.39 -13.09 -12.35
N GLN A 108 5.30 -13.11 -11.60
CA GLN A 108 3.95 -12.87 -12.11
C GLN A 108 3.78 -11.42 -12.57
N GLU A 109 4.22 -10.44 -11.77
CA GLU A 109 4.05 -9.01 -12.03
C GLU A 109 5.41 -8.28 -11.93
N PRO A 110 6.25 -8.36 -12.97
CA PRO A 110 7.67 -7.97 -12.85
C PRO A 110 7.89 -6.48 -12.51
N PHE A 111 7.04 -5.58 -12.99
CA PHE A 111 7.15 -4.15 -12.66
C PHE A 111 6.61 -3.85 -11.26
N SER A 112 5.53 -4.49 -10.81
CA SER A 112 5.09 -4.40 -9.41
C SER A 112 6.21 -4.85 -8.47
N VAL A 113 6.91 -5.95 -8.77
CA VAL A 113 8.08 -6.41 -8.00
C VAL A 113 9.20 -5.36 -8.01
N LEU A 114 9.59 -4.88 -9.19
CA LEU A 114 10.67 -3.90 -9.34
C LEU A 114 10.40 -2.63 -8.53
N PHE A 115 9.19 -2.10 -8.62
CA PHE A 115 8.82 -0.86 -7.94
C PHE A 115 8.60 -1.06 -6.43
N SER A 116 8.16 -2.23 -5.98
CA SER A 116 8.18 -2.61 -4.56
C SER A 116 9.62 -2.63 -4.02
N LEU A 117 10.57 -3.21 -4.77
CA LEU A 117 11.99 -3.17 -4.40
C LEU A 117 12.55 -1.73 -4.37
N GLY A 118 12.10 -0.88 -5.27
CA GLY A 118 12.42 0.56 -5.26
C GLY A 118 11.95 1.26 -3.99
N ASN A 119 10.73 0.97 -3.53
CA ASN A 119 10.22 1.50 -2.26
C ASN A 119 10.95 0.91 -1.04
N LEU A 120 11.23 -0.40 -1.05
CA LEU A 120 12.04 -1.06 -0.02
C LEU A 120 13.38 -0.34 0.13
N TRP A 121 14.08 -0.10 -0.99
CA TRP A 121 15.32 0.66 -1.00
C TRP A 121 15.15 2.07 -0.43
N ALA A 122 14.09 2.79 -0.81
CA ALA A 122 13.82 4.14 -0.31
C ALA A 122 13.64 4.17 1.23
N HIS A 123 12.95 3.19 1.81
CA HIS A 123 12.83 3.05 3.26
C HIS A 123 14.15 2.66 3.93
N TRP A 124 14.93 1.77 3.33
CA TRP A 124 16.24 1.36 3.85
C TRP A 124 17.26 2.49 3.84
N ASP A 125 17.35 3.24 2.74
CA ASP A 125 18.16 4.46 2.66
C ASP A 125 17.66 5.52 3.67
N GLY A 126 16.34 5.67 3.78
CA GLY A 126 15.68 6.50 4.80
C GLY A 126 16.09 6.17 6.23
N LEU A 127 16.11 4.88 6.59
CA LEU A 127 16.57 4.39 7.88
C LEU A 127 18.03 4.81 8.14
N LYS A 128 18.92 4.57 7.17
CA LYS A 128 20.34 4.98 7.29
C LYS A 128 20.48 6.49 7.47
N LYS A 129 19.70 7.30 6.74
CA LYS A 129 19.67 8.76 6.89
C LYS A 129 19.20 9.19 8.28
N VAL A 130 18.10 8.62 8.78
CA VAL A 130 17.58 8.91 10.13
C VAL A 130 18.62 8.55 11.18
N GLN A 131 19.20 7.36 11.12
CA GLN A 131 20.11 6.86 12.13
C GLN A 131 21.45 7.60 12.18
N SER A 132 21.93 8.07 11.03
CA SER A 132 23.18 8.83 10.90
C SER A 132 23.03 10.33 11.19
N ARG A 133 21.88 10.93 10.88
CA ARG A 133 21.69 12.39 10.92
C ARG A 133 20.87 12.89 12.12
N ILE A 134 20.21 12.00 12.85
CA ILE A 134 19.40 12.34 14.03
C ILE A 134 20.01 11.62 15.24
N PRO A 135 20.38 12.30 16.34
CA PRO A 135 20.99 11.66 17.49
C PRO A 135 20.00 10.76 18.24
N LYS A 136 20.49 9.69 18.89
CA LYS A 136 19.66 8.77 19.72
C LYS A 136 18.93 9.46 20.87
N SER A 137 19.43 10.62 21.32
CA SER A 137 18.79 11.44 22.35
C SER A 137 17.53 12.15 21.87
N TYR A 138 17.30 12.25 20.56
CA TYR A 138 16.09 12.85 20.01
C TYR A 138 14.90 11.90 20.17
N SER A 139 13.91 12.32 20.95
CA SER A 139 12.77 11.50 21.39
C SER A 139 11.93 10.90 20.26
N LEU A 140 11.86 11.56 19.10
CA LEU A 140 11.07 11.07 17.95
C LEU A 140 11.82 10.07 17.07
N ARG A 141 13.16 9.94 17.21
CA ARG A 141 13.96 9.08 16.34
C ARG A 141 13.45 7.63 16.33
N ILE A 142 13.09 7.08 17.49
CA ILE A 142 12.58 5.71 17.58
C ILE A 142 11.33 5.48 16.73
N PHE A 143 10.46 6.48 16.61
CA PHE A 143 9.27 6.38 15.78
C PHE A 143 9.62 6.44 14.28
N TYR A 144 10.66 7.16 13.91
CA TYR A 144 11.16 7.21 12.53
C TYR A 144 11.88 5.92 12.13
N ASP A 145 12.62 5.31 13.06
CA ASP A 145 13.26 4.01 12.86
C ASP A 145 12.18 2.94 12.60
N TRP A 146 11.14 2.88 13.44
CA TRP A 146 10.00 1.97 13.25
C TRP A 146 9.19 2.25 11.98
N LEU A 147 9.02 3.51 11.58
CA LEU A 147 8.41 3.83 10.27
C LEU A 147 9.17 3.14 9.13
N ALA A 148 10.50 3.13 9.19
CA ALA A 148 11.30 2.46 8.18
C ALA A 148 11.25 0.93 8.29
N TYR A 149 11.27 0.35 9.50
CA TYR A 149 11.17 -1.11 9.65
C TYR A 149 9.83 -1.66 9.15
N VAL A 150 8.72 -0.98 9.46
CA VAL A 150 7.40 -1.37 8.97
C VAL A 150 7.32 -1.17 7.45
N GLY A 151 7.83 -0.06 6.93
CA GLY A 151 7.89 0.19 5.47
C GLY A 151 8.71 -0.88 4.74
N ILE A 152 9.93 -1.18 5.18
CA ILE A 152 10.77 -2.24 4.60
C ILE A 152 10.01 -3.58 4.60
N SER A 153 9.37 -3.93 5.72
CA SER A 153 8.62 -5.18 5.83
C SER A 153 7.46 -5.24 4.84
N SER A 154 6.68 -4.15 4.72
CA SER A 154 5.58 -4.02 3.76
C SER A 154 6.05 -4.26 2.33
N TRP A 155 7.13 -3.60 1.91
CA TRP A 155 7.61 -3.73 0.54
C TRP A 155 8.32 -5.05 0.26
N VAL A 156 8.89 -5.72 1.27
CA VAL A 156 9.34 -7.12 1.15
C VAL A 156 8.17 -8.04 0.84
N PHE A 157 7.08 -7.97 1.63
CA PHE A 157 5.92 -8.84 1.41
C PHE A 157 5.23 -8.55 0.09
N SER A 158 5.13 -7.27 -0.30
CA SER A 158 4.65 -6.87 -1.63
C SER A 158 5.51 -7.47 -2.75
N SER A 159 6.84 -7.37 -2.67
CA SER A 159 7.73 -8.00 -3.66
C SER A 159 7.55 -9.52 -3.73
N ILE A 160 7.33 -10.20 -2.61
CA ILE A 160 7.09 -11.64 -2.57
C ILE A 160 5.75 -11.99 -3.23
N PHE A 161 4.68 -11.27 -2.88
CA PHE A 161 3.34 -11.48 -3.45
C PHE A 161 3.30 -11.29 -4.97
N HIS A 162 3.86 -10.19 -5.47
CA HIS A 162 3.91 -9.92 -6.91
C HIS A 162 4.87 -10.82 -7.69
N THR A 163 5.84 -11.45 -6.99
CA THR A 163 6.67 -12.51 -7.59
C THR A 163 5.83 -13.76 -7.80
N ARG A 164 5.14 -14.20 -6.76
CA ARG A 164 4.31 -15.41 -6.81
C ARG A 164 3.11 -15.28 -5.88
N ASP A 165 1.93 -15.27 -6.50
CA ASP A 165 0.67 -15.15 -5.80
C ASP A 165 0.23 -16.50 -5.19
N PHE A 166 0.25 -16.54 -3.87
CA PHE A 166 -0.45 -17.51 -3.04
C PHE A 166 -1.31 -16.80 -2.00
N ARG A 167 -2.35 -17.48 -1.50
CA ARG A 167 -3.17 -16.97 -0.38
C ARG A 167 -2.34 -16.51 0.81
N PHE A 168 -1.27 -17.23 1.14
CA PHE A 168 -0.39 -16.83 2.24
C PHE A 168 0.41 -15.55 1.94
N THR A 169 0.92 -15.38 0.72
CA THR A 169 1.68 -14.18 0.35
C THR A 169 0.76 -12.97 0.19
N GLU A 170 -0.45 -13.18 -0.32
CA GLU A 170 -1.53 -12.20 -0.38
C GLU A 170 -1.89 -11.69 1.02
N ASP A 171 -2.16 -12.61 1.96
CA ASP A 171 -2.43 -12.25 3.36
C ASP A 171 -1.33 -11.36 3.95
N LEU A 172 -0.07 -11.76 3.76
CA LEU A 172 1.07 -11.04 4.31
C LEU A 172 1.25 -9.65 3.70
N ASP A 173 1.06 -9.51 2.39
CA ASP A 173 1.14 -8.22 1.72
C ASP A 173 0.08 -7.25 2.25
N TYR A 174 -1.18 -7.70 2.30
CA TYR A 174 -2.30 -6.90 2.79
C TYR A 174 -2.15 -6.53 4.27
N PHE A 175 -1.73 -7.46 5.13
CA PHE A 175 -1.49 -7.16 6.55
C PHE A 175 -0.32 -6.19 6.74
N ALA A 176 0.73 -6.31 5.94
CA ALA A 176 1.88 -5.44 6.05
C ALA A 176 1.60 -4.04 5.49
N ALA A 177 0.84 -3.93 4.40
CA ALA A 177 0.31 -2.67 3.90
C ALA A 177 -0.57 -1.99 4.95
N GLY A 178 -1.48 -2.75 5.58
CA GLY A 178 -2.31 -2.26 6.68
C GLY A 178 -1.50 -1.79 7.90
N ALA A 179 -0.47 -2.54 8.27
CA ALA A 179 0.46 -2.15 9.31
C ALA A 179 1.20 -0.85 8.97
N ASN A 180 1.63 -0.70 7.71
CA ASN A 180 2.35 0.48 7.24
C ASN A 180 1.49 1.74 7.28
N VAL A 181 0.24 1.66 6.79
CA VAL A 181 -0.71 2.78 6.83
C VAL A 181 -1.07 3.15 8.27
N LEU A 182 -1.41 2.16 9.10
CA LEU A 182 -1.79 2.42 10.49
C LEU A 182 -0.61 2.92 11.34
N TYR A 183 0.59 2.37 11.13
CA TYR A 183 1.80 2.90 11.75
C TYR A 183 2.05 4.34 11.30
N GLY A 184 1.81 4.61 10.00
CA GLY A 184 1.81 5.93 9.40
C GLY A 184 0.97 6.94 10.19
N LEU A 185 -0.30 6.61 10.43
CA LEU A 185 -1.20 7.39 11.26
C LEU A 185 -0.70 7.49 12.71
N TYR A 186 -0.24 6.38 13.29
CA TYR A 186 0.26 6.32 14.65
C TYR A 186 1.38 7.32 14.91
N TYR A 187 2.48 7.28 14.13
CA TYR A 187 3.61 8.17 14.34
C TYR A 187 3.26 9.62 13.97
N THR A 188 2.34 9.84 13.02
CA THR A 188 1.84 11.18 12.66
C THR A 188 1.20 11.85 13.86
N VAL A 189 0.29 11.17 14.56
CA VAL A 189 -0.33 11.69 15.79
C VAL A 189 0.72 11.97 16.86
N VAL A 190 1.67 11.05 17.07
CA VAL A 190 2.78 11.26 18.02
C VAL A 190 3.58 12.52 17.68
N ARG A 191 3.94 12.70 16.41
CA ARG A 191 4.75 13.83 15.95
C ARG A 191 3.98 15.14 15.99
N VAL A 192 2.74 15.17 15.50
CA VAL A 192 1.95 16.39 15.36
C VAL A 192 1.58 16.97 16.74
N PHE A 193 1.18 16.11 17.68
CA PHE A 193 0.80 16.54 19.04
C PHE A 193 1.96 16.49 20.05
N ARG A 194 3.15 16.09 19.61
CA ARG A 194 4.36 15.97 20.43
C ARG A 194 4.16 15.08 21.66
N LEU A 195 3.53 13.93 21.46
CA LEU A 195 3.29 12.93 22.52
C LEU A 195 4.59 12.28 23.01
N ASP A 196 5.69 12.49 22.28
CA ASP A 196 7.06 12.09 22.63
C ASP A 196 7.62 12.83 23.86
N LYS A 197 7.10 14.02 24.20
CA LYS A 197 7.59 14.82 25.33
C LYS A 197 7.16 14.23 26.68
N ARG A 198 8.09 14.21 27.63
CA ARG A 198 7.94 13.57 28.96
C ARG A 198 7.08 14.37 29.95
N THR A 199 5.79 14.54 29.66
CA THR A 199 4.82 15.02 30.66
C THR A 199 3.83 13.90 31.02
N PRO A 200 3.32 13.84 32.28
CA PRO A 200 2.43 12.76 32.70
C PRO A 200 1.21 12.59 31.78
N ARG A 201 0.56 13.70 31.43
CA ARG A 201 -0.60 13.72 30.53
C ARG A 201 -0.26 13.14 29.15
N ARG A 202 0.86 13.57 28.53
CA ARG A 202 1.26 13.09 27.20
C ARG A 202 1.66 11.62 27.20
N ARG A 203 2.33 11.15 28.26
CA ARG A 203 2.68 9.73 28.43
C ARG A 203 1.44 8.86 28.51
N THR A 204 0.43 9.28 29.26
CA THR A 204 -0.87 8.59 29.33
C THR A 204 -1.57 8.60 27.97
N THR A 205 -1.64 9.75 27.30
CA THR A 205 -2.23 9.84 25.94
C THR A 205 -1.50 8.94 24.94
N LEU A 206 -0.17 8.90 24.96
CA LEU A 206 0.62 8.02 24.08
C LEU A 206 0.32 6.54 24.32
N ARG A 207 0.21 6.12 25.58
CA ARG A 207 -0.12 4.73 25.94
C ARG A 207 -1.51 4.35 25.45
N VAL A 208 -2.51 5.19 25.72
CA VAL A 208 -3.89 4.96 25.26
C VAL A 208 -3.93 4.90 23.74
N TRP A 209 -3.27 5.85 23.05
CA TRP A 209 -3.19 5.85 21.59
C TRP A 209 -2.52 4.60 21.04
N SER A 210 -1.42 4.15 21.65
CA SER A 210 -0.71 2.93 21.24
C SER A 210 -1.59 1.70 21.42
N LEU A 211 -2.33 1.61 22.53
CA LEU A 211 -3.29 0.53 22.77
C LEU A 211 -4.43 0.55 21.75
N VAL A 212 -4.98 1.72 21.42
CA VAL A 212 -6.03 1.85 20.40
C VAL A 212 -5.52 1.37 19.04
N CYS A 213 -4.36 1.83 18.58
CA CYS A 213 -3.79 1.39 17.29
C CYS A 213 -3.50 -0.12 17.30
N ALA A 214 -2.91 -0.65 18.37
CA ALA A 214 -2.64 -2.09 18.46
C ALA A 214 -3.93 -2.92 18.42
N SER A 215 -4.96 -2.53 19.18
CA SER A 215 -6.26 -3.20 19.18
C SER A 215 -6.95 -3.11 17.83
N LEU A 216 -6.90 -1.96 17.15
CA LEU A 216 -7.46 -1.81 15.81
C LEU A 216 -6.74 -2.73 14.81
N PHE A 217 -5.41 -2.79 14.85
CA PHE A 217 -4.65 -3.67 13.96
C PHE A 217 -4.96 -5.14 14.21
N LEU A 218 -4.94 -5.57 15.48
CA LEU A 218 -5.25 -6.95 15.85
C LEU A 218 -6.68 -7.32 15.46
N GLY A 219 -7.65 -6.44 15.68
CA GLY A 219 -9.03 -6.63 15.25
C GLY A 219 -9.16 -6.73 13.73
N HIS A 220 -8.46 -5.85 13.00
CA HIS A 220 -8.45 -5.83 11.54
C HIS A 220 -7.89 -7.14 10.94
N VAL A 221 -6.70 -7.56 11.40
CA VAL A 221 -6.07 -8.82 10.97
C VAL A 221 -6.92 -10.02 11.38
N SER A 222 -7.48 -10.02 12.59
CA SER A 222 -8.32 -11.13 13.07
C SER A 222 -9.60 -11.26 12.25
N TYR A 223 -10.23 -10.14 11.89
CA TYR A 223 -11.41 -10.13 11.03
C TYR A 223 -11.10 -10.72 9.65
N LEU A 224 -10.07 -10.20 8.99
CA LEU A 224 -9.69 -10.65 7.65
C LEU A 224 -9.26 -12.12 7.64
N LYS A 225 -8.51 -12.57 8.67
CA LYS A 225 -7.96 -13.93 8.71
C LYS A 225 -8.95 -14.99 9.16
N PHE A 226 -9.79 -14.69 10.16
CA PHE A 226 -10.60 -15.70 10.84
C PHE A 226 -12.10 -15.58 10.61
N ILE A 227 -12.58 -14.44 10.08
CA ILE A 227 -14.02 -14.21 9.84
C ILE A 227 -14.31 -14.21 8.35
N ARG A 228 -13.78 -13.23 7.61
CA ARG A 228 -14.02 -13.09 6.18
C ARG A 228 -12.92 -12.27 5.52
N TRP A 229 -12.36 -12.80 4.44
CA TRP A 229 -11.52 -12.04 3.54
C TRP A 229 -12.38 -11.08 2.71
N ASP A 230 -12.24 -9.78 2.96
CA ASP A 230 -13.03 -8.73 2.32
C ASP A 230 -12.11 -7.58 1.88
N TYR A 231 -11.83 -7.54 0.58
CA TYR A 231 -10.98 -6.52 -0.04
C TYR A 231 -11.57 -5.12 0.11
N THR A 232 -12.90 -4.98 0.01
CA THR A 232 -13.59 -3.69 0.15
C THR A 232 -13.41 -3.14 1.55
N TYR A 233 -13.59 -3.98 2.57
CA TYR A 233 -13.31 -3.62 3.96
C TYR A 233 -11.84 -3.25 4.16
N ASN A 234 -10.91 -4.06 3.65
CA ASN A 234 -9.47 -3.80 3.77
C ASN A 234 -9.11 -2.43 3.19
N MET A 235 -9.53 -2.16 1.96
CA MET A 235 -9.28 -0.89 1.28
C MET A 235 -9.95 0.26 2.02
N THR A 236 -11.20 0.11 2.47
CA THR A 236 -11.91 1.15 3.23
C THR A 236 -11.18 1.50 4.53
N ALA A 237 -10.72 0.51 5.29
CA ALA A 237 -10.00 0.73 6.55
C ALA A 237 -8.68 1.49 6.32
N ASN A 238 -7.91 1.10 5.30
CA ASN A 238 -6.64 1.72 4.96
C ASN A 238 -6.82 3.15 4.41
N VAL A 239 -7.78 3.34 3.49
CA VAL A 239 -8.10 4.66 2.96
C VAL A 239 -8.57 5.60 4.07
N ALA A 240 -9.41 5.13 4.99
CA ALA A 240 -9.86 5.94 6.13
C ALA A 240 -8.69 6.40 7.02
N ALA A 241 -7.78 5.48 7.38
CA ALA A 241 -6.58 5.82 8.15
C ALA A 241 -5.66 6.79 7.39
N GLY A 242 -5.47 6.55 6.09
CA GLY A 242 -4.68 7.40 5.19
C GLY A 242 -5.24 8.81 5.05
N ILE A 243 -6.56 8.98 4.94
CA ILE A 243 -7.21 10.30 4.90
C ILE A 243 -6.93 11.07 6.19
N VAL A 244 -7.07 10.45 7.35
CA VAL A 244 -6.79 11.11 8.64
C VAL A 244 -5.32 11.54 8.71
N GLN A 245 -4.39 10.67 8.30
CA GLN A 245 -2.97 10.98 8.21
C GLN A 245 -2.71 12.17 7.27
N ASN A 246 -3.31 12.18 6.09
CA ASN A 246 -3.12 13.23 5.08
C ASN A 246 -3.66 14.59 5.54
N VAL A 247 -4.81 14.60 6.22
CA VAL A 247 -5.37 15.81 6.83
C VAL A 247 -4.43 16.37 7.90
N LEU A 248 -3.89 15.51 8.77
CA LEU A 248 -2.96 15.93 9.83
C LEU A 248 -1.66 16.51 9.24
N TRP A 249 -1.09 15.89 8.20
CA TRP A 249 0.12 16.40 7.55
C TRP A 249 -0.10 17.69 6.78
N THR A 250 -1.24 17.81 6.10
CA THR A 250 -1.64 19.05 5.42
C THR A 250 -1.80 20.19 6.45
N TRP A 251 -2.48 19.92 7.56
CA TRP A 251 -2.61 20.88 8.65
C TRP A 251 -1.26 21.26 9.27
N PHE A 252 -0.40 20.27 9.54
CA PHE A 252 0.95 20.49 10.05
C PHE A 252 1.76 21.39 9.10
N SER A 253 1.74 21.07 7.80
CA SER A 253 2.44 21.81 6.75
C SER A 253 1.99 23.27 6.70
N PHE A 254 0.67 23.50 6.65
CA PHE A 254 0.09 24.85 6.62
C PHE A 254 0.45 25.66 7.87
N LYS A 255 0.25 25.06 9.06
CA LYS A 255 0.54 25.72 10.33
C LYS A 255 2.02 26.09 10.44
N ARG A 256 2.92 25.14 10.16
CA ARG A 256 4.36 25.32 10.29
C ARG A 256 4.90 26.34 9.28
N TYR A 257 4.37 26.35 8.06
CA TYR A 257 4.71 27.37 7.07
C TYR A 257 4.26 28.76 7.51
N ARG A 258 3.04 28.90 8.05
CA ARG A 258 2.54 30.19 8.53
C ARG A 258 3.38 30.75 9.68
N GLU A 259 3.85 29.91 10.59
CA GLU A 259 4.68 30.30 11.74
C GLU A 259 6.13 30.60 11.36
N SER A 260 6.75 29.76 10.52
CA SER A 260 8.19 29.83 10.25
C SER A 260 8.55 30.54 8.94
N ARG A 261 7.61 30.62 7.98
CA ARG A 261 7.82 31.03 6.58
C ARG A 261 8.94 30.28 5.86
N ARG A 262 9.28 29.07 6.33
CA ARG A 262 10.33 28.24 5.74
C ARG A 262 9.74 27.27 4.72
N MET A 263 10.33 27.21 3.53
CA MET A 263 9.83 26.37 2.43
C MET A 263 9.81 24.87 2.74
N TRP A 264 10.73 24.37 3.57
CA TRP A 264 10.75 22.95 3.96
C TRP A 264 9.48 22.52 4.72
N ALA A 265 8.79 23.46 5.37
CA ALA A 265 7.54 23.18 6.06
C ALA A 265 6.41 22.78 5.11
N VAL A 266 6.52 23.09 3.81
CA VAL A 266 5.55 22.74 2.78
C VAL A 266 5.74 21.30 2.26
N TRP A 267 6.90 20.68 2.52
CA TRP A 267 7.23 19.36 1.99
C TRP A 267 6.18 18.29 2.34
N PRO A 268 5.63 18.21 3.57
CA PRO A 268 4.59 17.23 3.86
C PRO A 268 3.31 17.44 3.05
N GLY A 269 2.90 18.69 2.83
CA GLY A 269 1.73 18.99 2.00
C GLY A 269 1.94 18.60 0.54
N PHE A 270 3.16 18.80 0.02
CA PHE A 270 3.53 18.36 -1.33
C PHE A 270 3.55 16.82 -1.43
N VAL A 271 4.10 16.12 -0.44
CA VAL A 271 4.07 14.65 -0.38
C VAL A 271 2.63 14.13 -0.34
N VAL A 272 1.75 14.75 0.46
CA VAL A 272 0.33 14.38 0.51
C VAL A 272 -0.33 14.56 -0.87
N ALA A 273 -0.12 15.71 -1.53
CA ALA A 273 -0.67 15.95 -2.86
C ALA A 273 -0.17 14.93 -3.90
N TRP A 274 1.12 14.59 -3.85
CA TRP A 274 1.71 13.56 -4.71
C TRP A 274 1.08 12.19 -4.46
N ILE A 275 0.97 11.76 -3.20
CA ILE A 275 0.40 10.45 -2.85
C ILE A 275 -1.07 10.36 -3.27
N ILE A 276 -1.87 11.43 -3.10
CA ILE A 276 -3.25 11.46 -3.58
C ILE A 276 -3.30 11.31 -5.10
N PHE A 277 -2.41 11.99 -5.83
CA PHE A 277 -2.31 11.83 -7.28
C PHE A 277 -1.90 10.40 -7.67
N ALA A 278 -0.91 9.82 -7.00
CA ALA A 278 -0.47 8.44 -7.24
C ALA A 278 -1.60 7.43 -6.99
N MET A 279 -2.31 7.54 -5.86
CA MET A 279 -3.44 6.65 -5.54
C MET A 279 -4.60 6.82 -6.52
N SER A 280 -4.84 8.03 -7.04
CA SER A 280 -5.88 8.23 -8.05
C SER A 280 -5.61 7.49 -9.36
N MET A 281 -4.37 7.05 -9.61
CA MET A 281 -4.05 6.25 -10.79
C MET A 281 -4.67 4.85 -10.73
N GLU A 282 -4.84 4.27 -9.54
CA GLU A 282 -5.51 2.97 -9.36
C GLU A 282 -6.95 2.98 -9.88
N LEU A 283 -7.61 4.15 -9.88
CA LEU A 283 -8.99 4.30 -10.37
C LEU A 283 -9.14 4.09 -11.88
N PHE A 284 -8.04 4.17 -12.65
CA PHE A 284 -8.10 3.95 -14.09
C PHE A 284 -8.12 2.47 -14.48
N ASP A 285 -7.66 1.57 -13.59
CA ASP A 285 -7.59 0.10 -13.77
C ASP A 285 -7.51 -0.34 -15.24
N PHE A 286 -6.37 -0.03 -15.88
CA PHE A 286 -6.18 -0.25 -17.32
C PHE A 286 -5.39 -1.53 -17.59
N PRO A 287 -5.63 -2.21 -18.74
CA PRO A 287 -4.88 -3.40 -19.12
C PRO A 287 -3.40 -3.10 -19.31
N PRO A 288 -2.49 -4.02 -18.96
CA PRO A 288 -1.08 -3.72 -18.80
C PRO A 288 -0.45 -3.26 -20.11
N TRP A 289 0.09 -2.05 -20.09
CA TRP A 289 0.90 -1.52 -21.16
C TRP A 289 2.17 -2.36 -21.33
N LEU A 290 2.47 -2.69 -22.59
CA LEU A 290 3.53 -3.64 -22.97
C LEU A 290 3.36 -5.02 -22.29
N GLY A 291 2.14 -5.33 -21.84
CA GLY A 291 1.78 -6.56 -21.13
C GLY A 291 2.42 -6.72 -19.75
N CYS A 292 3.04 -5.68 -19.19
CA CYS A 292 3.69 -5.77 -17.88
C CYS A 292 3.45 -4.57 -16.92
N ILE A 293 2.97 -3.41 -17.42
CA ILE A 293 2.81 -2.18 -16.63
C ILE A 293 1.32 -1.82 -16.57
N ASP A 294 0.71 -1.96 -15.41
CA ASP A 294 -0.68 -1.58 -15.13
C ASP A 294 -0.78 -0.36 -14.18
N ALA A 295 -2.01 -0.01 -13.79
CA ALA A 295 -2.26 1.07 -12.84
C ALA A 295 -1.61 0.80 -11.46
N HIS A 296 -1.63 -0.45 -11.00
CA HIS A 296 -1.10 -0.86 -9.69
C HIS A 296 0.42 -0.72 -9.61
N SER A 297 1.14 -1.21 -10.62
CA SER A 297 2.60 -1.03 -10.71
C SER A 297 3.00 0.44 -10.83
N LEU A 298 2.24 1.27 -11.54
CA LEU A 298 2.48 2.73 -11.56
C LEU A 298 2.29 3.37 -10.20
N TRP A 299 1.29 2.95 -9.42
CA TRP A 299 1.14 3.40 -8.04
C TRP A 299 2.37 3.04 -7.19
N HIS A 300 2.92 1.82 -7.33
CA HIS A 300 4.19 1.45 -6.68
C HIS A 300 5.34 2.37 -7.11
N PHE A 301 5.49 2.61 -8.41
CA PHE A 301 6.56 3.49 -8.91
C PHE A 301 6.45 4.90 -8.34
N MET A 302 5.24 5.47 -8.35
CA MET A 302 5.00 6.85 -7.94
C MET A 302 5.13 7.09 -6.45
N THR A 303 5.16 6.06 -5.61
CA THR A 303 5.34 6.18 -4.15
C THR A 303 6.82 6.21 -3.71
N ILE A 304 7.76 5.84 -4.59
CA ILE A 304 9.22 5.86 -4.31
C ILE A 304 9.70 7.29 -4.02
N GLY A 305 9.41 8.24 -4.93
CA GLY A 305 9.82 9.64 -4.80
C GLY A 305 9.33 10.31 -3.50
N PRO A 306 8.02 10.24 -3.20
CA PRO A 306 7.44 10.67 -1.93
C PRO A 306 8.14 10.09 -0.71
N THR A 307 8.46 8.79 -0.71
CA THR A 307 9.16 8.13 0.39
C THR A 307 10.55 8.75 0.63
N ILE A 308 11.33 8.97 -0.43
CA ILE A 308 12.65 9.61 -0.33
C ILE A 308 12.53 11.04 0.22
N LEU A 309 11.58 11.83 -0.31
CA LEU A 309 11.33 13.19 0.15
C LEU A 309 10.87 13.21 1.62
N TRP A 310 10.10 12.21 2.03
CA TRP A 310 9.61 12.07 3.39
C TRP A 310 10.75 11.95 4.41
N TYR A 311 11.71 11.05 4.18
CA TYR A 311 12.87 10.91 5.08
C TYR A 311 13.74 12.17 5.10
N ASN A 312 13.89 12.86 3.97
CA ASN A 312 14.57 14.15 3.94
C ASN A 312 13.84 15.20 4.79
N PHE A 313 12.51 15.22 4.74
CA PHE A 313 11.68 16.04 5.62
C PHE A 313 11.90 15.70 7.09
N LEU A 314 11.84 14.42 7.48
CA LEU A 314 12.01 13.99 8.88
C LEU A 314 13.36 14.43 9.45
N VAL A 315 14.44 14.30 8.68
CA VAL A 315 15.77 14.78 9.09
C VAL A 315 15.80 16.30 9.22
N LYS A 316 15.21 17.05 8.28
CA LYS A 316 15.17 18.51 8.31
C LYS A 316 14.36 19.02 9.50
N ASP A 317 13.20 18.42 9.73
CA ASP A 317 12.28 18.74 10.82
C ASP A 317 12.93 18.47 12.20
N ALA A 318 13.58 17.33 12.37
CA ALA A 318 14.30 17.01 13.60
C ALA A 318 15.43 18.00 13.90
N ARG A 319 16.21 18.38 12.87
CA ARG A 319 17.28 19.39 13.02
C ARG A 319 16.74 20.75 13.44
N ASP A 320 15.62 21.16 12.85
CA ASP A 320 14.96 22.42 13.16
C ASP A 320 14.45 22.46 14.62
N ASP A 321 13.83 21.38 15.06
CA ASP A 321 13.30 21.22 16.42
C ASP A 321 14.41 21.21 17.49
N MET A 322 15.53 20.54 17.21
CA MET A 322 16.70 20.54 18.10
C MET A 322 17.34 21.93 18.18
N ALA A 323 17.52 22.62 17.05
CA ALA A 323 18.07 23.98 17.03
C ALA A 323 17.18 24.99 17.77
N GLY A 324 15.85 24.88 17.62
CA GLY A 324 14.90 25.69 18.37
C GLY A 324 14.97 25.43 19.88
N SER A 325 15.13 24.17 20.28
CA SER A 325 15.25 23.79 21.69
C SER A 325 16.55 24.29 22.34
N GLN A 326 17.65 24.38 21.58
CA GLN A 326 18.91 24.95 22.07
C GLN A 326 18.82 26.47 22.26
N ARG A 327 18.16 27.18 21.35
CA ARG A 327 17.94 28.64 21.45
C ARG A 327 17.08 29.07 22.63
N LEU A 328 16.22 28.19 23.15
CA LEU A 328 15.38 28.45 24.33
C LEU A 328 16.09 28.16 25.66
N LYS A 329 17.28 27.54 25.61
CA LYS A 329 18.11 27.24 26.79
C LYS A 329 19.23 28.26 27.03
N LEU A 330 19.53 29.07 26.00
CA LEU A 330 20.38 30.26 26.07
C LEU A 330 19.47 31.45 26.34
#